data_AF-A0A958V6N6-F1
#
_entry.id   AF-A0A958V6N6-F1
#
_cell.length_a   1.000
_cell.length_b   1.000
_cell.length_c   1.000
_cell.angle_alpha   90.00
_cell.angle_beta   90.00
_cell.angle_gamma   90.00
#
_symmetry.space_group_name_H-M   'P 1'
#
loop_
_entity.id
_entity.type
_entity.pdbx_description
1 polymer ?
#
loop_
_entity_poly.entity_id
_entity_poly.type
_entity_poly.pdbx_seq_one_letter_code
_entity_poly.pdbx_strand_id
1 'polypeptide(L)'
;MITDVCHITKKKYPLEELTAFESIKKQVLSLILKEFPDFSKGQFISTTELNRFRKRYLESLIKTENRELNRLEKEVIKAISENKILSENIEPEIESELTFGQRLADKIAEFGGSWSFIIVFFSLLILWMALNVWVLATKPFDPYPFILLNLILSCLAAIQAPIIMMSQNRQEQKDRVRSEHDYKVNLKAELEIRLLHEKIDHLIVHQNKRLLEIQELQLDYLNQLTEKKDKSN
;
A
#
# COMPACT_ATOMS: atom_id res chain seq x y z
N MET A 1 -29.56 -39.96 47.37
CA MET A 1 -28.87 -39.04 46.44
C MET A 1 -29.79 -37.88 46.13
N ILE A 2 -29.34 -36.65 46.33
CA ILE A 2 -30.13 -35.45 46.01
C ILE A 2 -30.08 -35.28 44.49
N THR A 3 -31.24 -35.30 43.83
CA THR A 3 -31.37 -35.18 42.38
C THR A 3 -32.26 -33.99 42.06
N ASP A 4 -31.88 -33.19 41.08
CA ASP A 4 -32.69 -32.06 40.61
C ASP A 4 -32.92 -32.18 39.09
N VAL A 5 -33.83 -31.38 38.54
CA VAL A 5 -34.28 -31.50 37.15
C VAL A 5 -33.51 -30.53 36.26
N CYS A 6 -32.90 -31.05 35.21
CA CYS A 6 -32.32 -30.21 34.16
C CYS A 6 -33.46 -29.50 33.40
N HIS A 7 -33.41 -28.18 33.31
CA HIS A 7 -34.45 -27.37 32.65
C HIS A 7 -34.59 -27.71 31.16
N ILE A 8 -33.48 -27.97 30.47
CA ILE A 8 -33.44 -28.21 29.02
C ILE A 8 -33.93 -29.62 28.65
N THR A 9 -33.53 -30.65 29.42
CA THR A 9 -33.88 -32.05 29.10
C THR A 9 -35.07 -32.57 29.89
N LYS A 10 -35.54 -31.81 30.89
CA LYS A 10 -36.59 -32.19 31.86
C LYS A 10 -36.36 -33.53 32.57
N LYS A 11 -35.12 -34.03 32.56
CA LYS A 11 -34.69 -35.26 33.23
C LYS A 11 -34.03 -34.96 34.57
N LYS A 12 -34.16 -35.88 35.53
CA LYS A 12 -33.49 -35.81 36.83
C LYS A 12 -32.04 -36.24 36.68
N TYR A 13 -31.12 -35.42 37.17
CA TYR A 13 -29.70 -35.73 37.24
C TYR A 13 -29.22 -35.64 38.70
N PRO A 14 -28.13 -36.34 39.05
CA PRO A 14 -27.41 -36.09 40.30
C PRO A 14 -27.00 -34.61 40.38
N LEU A 15 -27.04 -34.02 41.58
CA LEU A 15 -26.69 -32.60 41.77
C LEU A 15 -25.26 -32.27 41.30
N GLU A 16 -24.36 -33.26 41.31
CA GLU A 16 -22.98 -33.18 40.81
C GLU A 16 -22.88 -32.97 39.28
N GLU A 17 -23.93 -33.30 38.53
CA GLU A 17 -23.99 -33.15 37.07
C GLU A 17 -24.85 -31.96 36.64
N LEU A 18 -25.26 -31.12 37.59
CA LEU A 18 -26.10 -29.97 37.38
C LEU A 18 -25.33 -28.68 37.66
N THR A 19 -25.37 -27.76 36.70
CA THR A 19 -24.75 -26.44 36.81
C THR A 19 -25.86 -25.40 36.94
N ALA A 20 -25.74 -24.52 37.93
CA ALA A 20 -26.69 -23.45 38.18
C ALA A 20 -26.58 -22.35 37.11
N PHE A 21 -27.69 -21.68 36.84
CA PHE A 21 -27.77 -20.52 35.94
C PHE A 21 -26.69 -19.46 36.22
N GLU A 22 -26.41 -19.14 37.50
CA GLU A 22 -25.44 -18.09 37.85
C GLU A 22 -23.98 -18.45 37.53
N SER A 23 -23.66 -19.75 37.48
CA SER A 23 -22.30 -20.24 37.25
C SER A 23 -21.95 -20.35 35.76
N ILE A 24 -22.90 -20.09 34.85
CA ILE A 24 -22.68 -20.17 33.40
C ILE A 24 -22.12 -18.85 32.89
N LYS A 25 -20.98 -18.91 32.18
CA LYS A 25 -20.39 -17.71 31.55
C LYS A 25 -21.38 -17.03 30.59
N LYS A 26 -21.45 -15.69 30.66
CA LYS A 26 -22.41 -14.85 29.93
C LYS A 26 -22.47 -15.14 28.43
N GLN A 27 -21.35 -15.49 27.81
CA GLN A 27 -21.26 -15.75 26.38
C GLN A 27 -21.97 -17.03 25.94
N VAL A 28 -21.90 -18.09 26.76
CA VAL A 28 -22.63 -19.34 26.51
C VAL A 28 -24.10 -19.19 26.95
N LEU A 29 -24.33 -18.43 28.03
CA LEU A 29 -25.67 -18.12 28.52
C LEU A 29 -26.51 -17.37 27.49
N SER A 30 -25.92 -16.40 26.77
CA SER A 30 -26.64 -15.67 25.71
C SER A 30 -27.03 -16.56 24.54
N LEU A 31 -26.24 -17.59 24.22
CA LEU A 31 -26.59 -18.61 23.22
C LEU A 31 -27.73 -19.51 23.71
N ILE A 32 -27.68 -19.93 24.98
CA ILE A 32 -28.72 -20.75 25.60
C ILE A 32 -30.04 -19.99 25.67
N LEU A 33 -30.05 -18.73 26.12
CA LEU A 33 -31.24 -17.88 26.21
C LEU A 33 -31.88 -17.59 24.85
N LYS A 34 -31.11 -17.68 23.77
CA LYS A 34 -31.61 -17.51 22.40
C LYS A 34 -32.45 -18.70 21.92
N GLU A 35 -32.15 -19.91 22.40
CA GLU A 35 -32.92 -21.13 22.11
C GLU A 35 -33.94 -21.46 23.22
N PHE A 36 -33.65 -21.09 24.47
CA PHE A 36 -34.48 -21.36 25.65
C PHE A 36 -34.67 -20.08 26.48
N PRO A 37 -35.59 -19.18 26.07
CA PRO A 37 -35.81 -17.90 26.73
C PRO A 37 -36.42 -18.03 28.14
N ASP A 38 -37.03 -19.16 28.47
CA ASP A 38 -37.61 -19.44 29.79
C ASP A 38 -36.55 -19.83 30.84
N PHE A 39 -35.29 -20.01 30.43
CA PHE A 39 -34.20 -20.38 31.32
C PHE A 39 -33.83 -19.20 32.24
N SER A 40 -34.06 -19.38 33.55
CA SER A 40 -34.04 -18.30 34.55
C SER A 40 -33.14 -18.61 35.76
N LYS A 41 -32.84 -17.59 36.59
CA LYS A 41 -32.10 -17.75 37.85
C LYS A 41 -32.72 -18.84 38.74
N GLY A 42 -31.89 -19.67 39.37
CA GLY A 42 -32.32 -20.82 40.16
C GLY A 42 -32.64 -22.10 39.39
N GLN A 43 -32.51 -22.11 38.05
CA GLN A 43 -32.66 -23.32 37.24
C GLN A 43 -31.32 -23.96 36.90
N PHE A 44 -31.33 -25.28 36.71
CA PHE A 44 -30.12 -26.07 36.46
C PHE A 44 -30.06 -26.61 35.04
N ILE A 45 -28.86 -26.66 34.48
CA ILE A 45 -28.53 -27.31 33.22
C ILE A 45 -27.61 -28.50 33.47
N SER A 46 -27.83 -29.62 32.77
CA SER A 46 -26.91 -30.76 32.87
C SER A 46 -25.56 -30.41 32.24
N THR A 47 -24.46 -30.94 32.79
CA THR A 47 -23.11 -30.72 32.28
C THR A 47 -22.97 -31.16 30.81
N THR A 48 -23.66 -32.23 30.41
CA THR A 48 -23.69 -32.73 29.03
C THR A 48 -24.29 -31.72 28.05
N GLU A 49 -25.43 -31.13 28.42
CA GLU A 49 -26.06 -30.10 27.60
C GLU A 49 -25.25 -28.80 27.58
N LEU A 50 -24.73 -28.38 28.74
CA LEU A 50 -23.87 -27.21 28.81
C LEU A 50 -22.64 -27.36 27.89
N ASN A 51 -22.01 -28.54 27.86
CA ASN A 51 -20.90 -28.82 26.97
C ASN A 51 -21.29 -28.81 25.47
N ARG A 52 -22.52 -29.21 25.14
CA ARG A 52 -23.06 -29.10 23.77
C ARG A 52 -23.16 -27.63 23.33
N PHE A 53 -23.67 -26.75 24.19
CA PHE A 53 -23.74 -25.31 23.92
C PHE A 53 -22.36 -24.66 23.87
N ARG A 54 -21.43 -25.04 24.75
CA ARG A 54 -20.02 -24.60 24.71
C ARG A 54 -19.37 -24.94 23.37
N LYS A 55 -19.52 -26.17 22.88
CA LYS A 55 -18.97 -26.62 21.59
C LYS A 55 -19.54 -25.81 20.42
N ARG A 56 -20.86 -25.63 20.38
CA ARG A 56 -21.52 -24.81 19.34
C ARG A 56 -21.10 -23.35 19.37
N TYR A 57 -20.94 -22.77 20.57
CA TYR A 57 -20.43 -21.42 20.73
C TYR A 57 -19.00 -21.31 20.16
N LEU A 58 -18.13 -22.27 20.48
CA LEU A 58 -16.77 -22.34 19.94
C LEU A 58 -16.75 -22.44 18.41
N GLU A 59 -17.57 -23.33 17.84
CA GLU A 59 -17.72 -23.48 16.38
C GLU A 59 -18.21 -22.19 15.72
N SER A 60 -19.15 -21.48 16.36
CA SER A 60 -19.65 -20.20 15.87
C SER A 60 -18.60 -19.08 15.89
N LEU A 61 -17.71 -19.08 16.89
CA LEU A 61 -16.60 -18.14 17.00
C LEU A 61 -15.58 -18.33 15.87
N ILE A 62 -15.21 -19.58 15.58
CA ILE A 62 -14.27 -19.94 14.51
C ILE A 62 -14.86 -19.59 13.13
N LYS A 63 -16.15 -19.86 12.93
CA LYS A 63 -16.82 -19.62 11.64
C LYS A 63 -17.02 -18.12 11.35
N THR A 64 -17.18 -17.30 12.39
CA THR A 64 -17.30 -15.84 12.27
C THR A 64 -15.94 -15.22 11.96
N GLU A 65 -14.86 -15.71 12.57
CA GLU A 65 -13.49 -15.24 12.32
C GLU A 65 -13.05 -15.43 10.87
N ASN A 66 -13.29 -16.61 10.29
CA ASN A 66 -13.00 -16.87 8.88
C ASN A 66 -13.79 -15.95 7.92
N ARG A 67 -14.98 -15.48 8.32
CA ARG A 67 -15.76 -14.53 7.51
C ARG A 67 -15.23 -13.10 7.63
N GLU A 68 -14.83 -12.68 8.83
CA GLU A 68 -14.28 -11.33 9.04
C GLU A 68 -12.92 -11.17 8.37
N LEU A 69 -12.04 -12.17 8.46
CA LEU A 69 -10.76 -12.19 7.75
C LEU A 69 -10.96 -12.07 6.22
N ASN A 70 -11.84 -12.89 5.64
CA ASN A 70 -12.16 -12.81 4.21
C ASN A 70 -12.76 -11.45 3.79
N ARG A 71 -13.51 -10.79 4.69
CA ARG A 71 -14.09 -9.47 4.42
C ARG A 71 -13.03 -8.38 4.48
N LEU A 72 -12.15 -8.41 5.48
CA LEU A 72 -11.03 -7.49 5.61
C LEU A 72 -10.07 -7.63 4.42
N GLU A 73 -9.75 -8.85 3.99
CA GLU A 73 -8.96 -9.11 2.78
C GLU A 73 -9.62 -8.49 1.54
N LYS A 74 -10.93 -8.66 1.36
CA LYS A 74 -11.67 -8.04 0.25
C LYS A 74 -11.69 -6.52 0.33
N GLU A 75 -11.85 -5.94 1.51
CA GLU A 75 -11.83 -4.49 1.70
C GLU A 75 -10.44 -3.90 1.44
N VAL A 76 -9.37 -4.59 1.86
CA VAL A 76 -7.98 -4.22 1.55
C VAL A 76 -7.70 -4.32 0.05
N ILE A 77 -8.09 -5.43 -0.60
CA ILE A 77 -7.94 -5.60 -2.06
C ILE A 77 -8.73 -4.54 -2.83
N LYS A 78 -9.95 -4.23 -2.38
CA LYS A 78 -10.79 -3.21 -3.01
C LYS A 78 -10.19 -1.81 -2.83
N ALA A 79 -9.70 -1.47 -1.64
CA ALA A 79 -9.00 -0.22 -1.39
C ALA A 79 -7.73 -0.09 -2.22
N ILE A 80 -6.93 -1.16 -2.35
CA ILE A 80 -5.74 -1.17 -3.22
C ILE A 80 -6.14 -1.02 -4.70
N SER A 81 -7.23 -1.64 -5.14
CA SER A 81 -7.70 -1.59 -6.52
C SER A 81 -8.35 -0.25 -6.90
N GLU A 82 -9.12 0.36 -5.99
CA GLU A 82 -9.71 1.69 -6.18
C GLU A 82 -8.64 2.79 -6.11
N ASN A 83 -7.57 2.57 -5.35
CA ASN A 83 -6.45 3.51 -5.20
C ASN A 83 -5.32 3.26 -6.22
N LYS A 84 -5.52 2.34 -7.18
CA LYS A 84 -4.57 1.92 -8.23
C LYS A 84 -4.44 2.90 -9.41
N ILE A 85 -5.15 4.02 -9.40
CA ILE A 85 -5.12 5.02 -10.49
C ILE A 85 -3.93 5.99 -10.37
N LEU A 86 -2.79 5.59 -9.77
CA LEU A 86 -1.63 6.48 -9.59
C LEU A 86 -0.35 5.93 -10.24
N SER A 87 -0.48 5.56 -11.50
CA SER A 87 0.64 5.75 -12.43
C SER A 87 0.09 6.57 -13.60
N GLU A 88 -0.45 7.74 -13.26
CA GLU A 88 -0.74 8.74 -14.28
C GLU A 88 0.61 9.25 -14.75
N ASN A 89 1.00 8.85 -15.96
CA ASN A 89 2.23 9.30 -16.57
C ASN A 89 2.07 10.80 -16.85
N ILE A 90 2.87 11.65 -16.21
CA ILE A 90 2.75 13.12 -16.34
C ILE A 90 3.43 13.62 -17.62
N GLU A 91 4.33 12.83 -18.21
CA GLU A 91 4.96 13.08 -19.51
C GLU A 91 4.00 13.60 -20.61
N PRO A 92 2.87 12.94 -20.91
CA PRO A 92 1.92 13.43 -21.92
C PRO A 92 1.31 14.79 -21.61
N GLU A 93 1.13 15.14 -20.33
CA GLU A 93 0.61 16.46 -19.91
C GLU A 93 1.67 17.54 -20.14
N ILE A 94 2.93 17.25 -19.75
CA ILE A 94 4.10 18.12 -19.96
C ILE A 94 4.38 18.38 -21.45
N GLU A 95 4.25 17.38 -22.31
CA GLU A 95 4.51 17.53 -23.76
C GLU A 95 3.40 18.29 -24.51
N SER A 96 2.18 18.26 -23.98
CA SER A 96 1.01 18.88 -24.61
C SER A 96 1.07 20.42 -24.63
N GLU A 97 1.83 21.03 -23.72
CA GLU A 97 1.96 22.49 -23.60
C GLU A 97 3.07 23.12 -24.46
N LEU A 98 3.83 22.32 -25.22
CA LEU A 98 4.99 22.84 -25.95
C LEU A 98 4.61 23.64 -27.20
N THR A 99 5.04 24.91 -27.23
CA THR A 99 4.93 25.78 -28.41
C THR A 99 5.87 25.34 -29.54
N PHE A 100 5.59 25.77 -30.78
CA PHE A 100 6.42 25.44 -31.95
C PHE A 100 7.88 25.88 -31.79
N GLY A 101 8.11 27.09 -31.27
CA GLY A 101 9.45 27.63 -31.03
C GLY A 101 10.24 26.82 -29.99
N GLN A 102 9.56 26.37 -28.93
CA GLN A 102 10.18 25.48 -27.94
C GLN A 102 10.55 24.14 -28.58
N ARG A 103 9.65 23.49 -29.32
CA ARG A 103 9.94 22.21 -30.01
C ARG A 103 11.14 22.32 -30.94
N LEU A 104 11.27 23.43 -31.66
CA LEU A 104 12.42 23.68 -32.54
C LEU A 104 13.71 23.88 -31.72
N ALA A 105 13.66 24.66 -30.63
CA ALA A 105 14.80 24.88 -29.75
C ALA A 105 15.35 23.57 -29.16
N ASP A 106 14.47 22.64 -28.75
CA ASP A 106 14.91 21.32 -28.24
C ASP A 106 15.59 20.49 -29.31
N LYS A 107 15.02 20.41 -30.52
CA LYS A 107 15.67 19.69 -31.61
C LYS A 107 17.03 20.27 -31.96
N ILE A 108 17.17 21.59 -31.94
CA ILE A 108 18.45 22.27 -32.19
C ILE A 108 19.44 21.98 -31.06
N ALA A 109 19.00 22.02 -29.80
CA ALA A 109 19.85 21.72 -28.65
C ALA A 109 20.31 20.25 -28.63
N GLU A 110 19.41 19.32 -28.91
CA GLU A 110 19.70 17.87 -29.01
C GLU A 110 20.68 17.57 -30.14
N PHE A 111 20.47 18.19 -31.31
CA PHE A 111 21.39 18.05 -32.45
C PHE A 111 22.75 18.68 -32.16
N GLY A 112 22.78 19.88 -31.58
CA GLY A 112 24.00 20.60 -31.22
C GLY A 112 24.80 19.94 -30.08
N GLY A 113 24.15 19.13 -29.24
CA GLY A 113 24.78 18.35 -28.17
C GLY A 113 25.38 17.00 -28.62
N SER A 114 25.21 16.60 -29.88
CA SER A 114 25.70 15.31 -30.38
C SER A 114 27.20 15.33 -30.72
N TRP A 115 27.90 14.27 -30.34
CA TRP A 115 29.30 14.05 -30.72
C TRP A 115 29.52 14.02 -32.24
N SER A 116 28.54 13.53 -32.99
CA SER A 116 28.63 13.49 -34.46
C SER A 116 28.59 14.89 -35.07
N PHE A 117 27.80 15.80 -34.49
CA PHE A 117 27.73 17.20 -34.94
C PHE A 117 29.06 17.91 -34.72
N ILE A 118 29.68 17.73 -33.55
CA ILE A 118 30.99 18.31 -33.21
C ILE A 118 32.05 17.90 -34.26
N ILE A 119 32.13 16.60 -34.58
CA ILE A 119 33.12 16.07 -35.52
C ILE A 119 32.92 16.62 -36.94
N VAL A 120 31.67 16.65 -37.44
CA VAL A 120 31.35 17.19 -38.77
C VAL A 120 31.64 18.69 -38.83
N PHE A 121 31.27 19.43 -37.78
CA PHE A 121 31.50 20.88 -37.70
C PHE A 121 32.99 21.22 -37.76
N PHE A 122 33.83 20.54 -36.95
CA PHE A 122 35.28 20.73 -37.01
C PHE A 122 35.87 20.33 -38.37
N SER A 123 35.38 19.25 -38.99
CA SER A 123 35.83 18.82 -40.31
C SER A 123 35.52 19.86 -41.39
N LEU A 124 34.33 20.48 -41.34
CA LEU A 124 33.94 21.56 -42.25
C LEU A 124 34.81 22.81 -42.06
N LEU A 125 35.15 23.17 -40.81
CA LEU A 125 36.06 24.29 -40.55
C LEU A 125 37.44 24.05 -41.15
N ILE A 126 38.02 22.86 -40.93
CA ILE A 126 39.32 22.48 -41.49
C ILE A 126 39.27 22.50 -43.02
N LEU A 127 38.20 21.96 -43.62
CA LEU A 127 38.01 21.97 -45.07
C LEU A 127 37.90 23.39 -45.63
N TRP A 128 37.16 24.29 -44.98
CA TRP A 128 37.01 25.68 -45.37
C TRP A 128 38.35 26.43 -45.35
N MET A 129 39.12 26.26 -44.28
CA MET A 129 40.46 26.85 -44.17
C MET A 129 41.39 26.29 -45.26
N ALA A 130 41.40 24.98 -45.47
CA ALA A 130 42.23 24.34 -46.48
C ALA A 130 41.89 24.82 -47.91
N LEU A 131 40.61 24.98 -48.24
CA LEU A 131 40.16 25.48 -49.54
C LEU A 131 40.61 26.93 -49.76
N ASN A 132 40.40 27.81 -48.78
CA ASN A 132 40.81 29.22 -48.88
C ASN A 132 42.34 29.40 -48.96
N VAL A 133 43.11 28.55 -48.30
CA VAL A 133 44.58 28.61 -48.32
C VAL A 133 45.18 27.99 -49.59
N TRP A 134 44.69 26.81 -50.03
CA TRP A 134 45.34 26.01 -51.07
C TRP A 134 44.75 26.21 -52.47
N VAL A 135 43.42 26.27 -52.58
CA VAL A 135 42.71 26.31 -53.88
C VAL A 135 42.55 27.73 -54.38
N LEU A 136 42.42 28.70 -53.48
CA LEU A 136 42.15 30.11 -53.78
C LEU A 136 43.37 31.02 -53.57
N ALA A 137 44.59 30.49 -53.67
CA ALA A 137 45.84 31.21 -53.39
C ALA A 137 46.06 32.48 -54.24
N THR A 138 45.45 32.58 -55.43
CA THR A 138 45.56 33.73 -56.33
C THR A 138 44.49 34.81 -56.13
N LYS A 139 43.33 34.46 -55.55
CA LYS A 139 42.27 35.40 -55.10
C LYS A 139 41.51 34.76 -53.93
N PRO A 140 42.02 34.87 -52.69
CA PRO A 140 41.37 34.29 -51.53
C PRO A 140 40.04 35.01 -51.25
N PHE A 141 38.98 34.23 -51.02
CA PHE A 141 37.65 34.73 -50.69
C PHE A 141 37.61 35.15 -49.22
N ASP A 142 38.25 34.38 -48.34
CA ASP A 142 38.45 34.70 -46.92
C ASP A 142 39.94 34.53 -46.56
N PRO A 143 40.79 35.54 -46.82
CA PRO A 143 42.22 35.47 -46.50
C PRO A 143 42.46 35.41 -44.99
N TYR A 144 43.58 34.78 -44.59
CA TYR A 144 44.04 34.78 -43.21
C TYR A 144 44.08 36.23 -42.68
N PRO A 145 43.37 36.58 -41.58
CA PRO A 145 42.94 35.74 -40.45
C PRO A 145 41.47 35.22 -40.46
N PHE A 146 40.84 35.03 -41.62
CA PHE A 146 39.48 34.47 -41.80
C PHE A 146 38.35 35.28 -41.13
N ILE A 147 38.21 36.56 -41.51
CA ILE A 147 37.25 37.48 -40.87
C ILE A 147 35.79 37.05 -41.08
N LEU A 148 35.47 36.48 -42.25
CA LEU A 148 34.11 36.08 -42.59
C LEU A 148 33.71 34.82 -41.81
N LEU A 149 34.63 33.85 -41.73
CA LEU A 149 34.43 32.66 -40.89
C LEU A 149 34.21 33.05 -39.42
N ASN A 150 35.03 33.96 -38.90
CA ASN A 150 34.91 34.43 -37.52
C ASN A 150 33.57 35.14 -37.25
N LEU A 151 33.11 35.97 -38.20
CA LEU A 151 31.81 36.63 -38.10
C LEU A 151 30.65 35.62 -38.05
N ILE A 152 30.68 34.61 -38.92
CA ILE A 152 29.65 33.56 -38.95
C ILE A 152 29.66 32.76 -37.65
N LEU A 153 30.84 32.34 -37.17
CA LEU A 153 30.99 31.59 -35.92
C LEU A 153 30.48 32.39 -34.72
N SER A 154 30.80 33.68 -34.65
CA SER A 154 30.35 34.57 -33.57
C SER A 154 28.82 34.74 -33.59
N CYS A 155 28.22 34.90 -34.77
CA CYS A 155 26.77 34.98 -34.92
C CYS A 155 26.08 33.66 -34.52
N LEU A 156 26.65 32.53 -34.95
CA LEU A 156 26.14 31.20 -34.61
C LEU A 156 26.17 30.97 -33.09
N ALA A 157 27.29 31.28 -32.43
CA ALA A 157 27.44 31.15 -30.99
C ALA A 157 26.46 32.06 -30.21
N ALA A 158 26.26 33.30 -30.69
CA ALA A 158 25.35 34.25 -30.06
C ALA A 158 23.89 33.78 -30.08
N ILE A 159 23.45 33.11 -31.14
CA ILE A 159 22.10 32.53 -31.24
C ILE A 159 22.02 31.20 -30.47
N GLN A 160 23.10 30.43 -30.45
CA GLN A 160 23.16 29.12 -29.81
C GLN A 160 23.03 29.20 -28.28
N ALA A 161 23.69 30.16 -27.62
CA ALA A 161 23.68 30.26 -26.16
C ALA A 161 22.26 30.44 -25.55
N PRO A 162 21.40 31.35 -26.06
CA PRO A 162 20.01 31.45 -25.61
C PRO A 162 19.18 30.20 -25.90
N ILE A 163 19.38 29.54 -27.03
CA ILE A 163 18.64 28.31 -27.38
C ILE A 163 18.98 27.18 -26.41
N ILE A 164 20.27 27.00 -26.11
CA ILE A 164 20.74 26.04 -25.11
C ILE A 164 20.13 26.38 -23.74
N MET A 165 20.19 27.65 -23.32
CA MET A 165 19.64 28.08 -22.04
C MET A 165 18.11 27.88 -21.96
N MET A 166 17.38 28.11 -23.05
CA MET A 166 15.93 27.84 -23.14
C MET A 166 15.61 26.34 -23.07
N SER A 167 16.45 25.49 -23.65
CA SER A 167 16.28 24.04 -23.55
C SER A 167 16.62 23.55 -22.13
N GLN A 168 17.70 24.04 -21.54
CA GLN A 168 18.09 23.76 -20.15
C GLN A 168 17.03 24.19 -19.13
N ASN A 169 16.60 25.45 -19.14
CA ASN A 169 15.57 25.96 -18.22
C ASN A 169 14.29 25.12 -18.25
N ARG A 170 13.92 24.60 -19.43
CA ARG A 170 12.72 23.78 -19.53
C ARG A 170 12.97 22.31 -19.20
N GLN A 171 14.16 21.77 -19.43
CA GLN A 171 14.54 20.47 -18.86
C GLN A 171 14.50 20.50 -17.33
N GLU A 172 15.02 21.57 -16.71
CA GLU A 172 14.93 21.79 -15.26
C GLU A 172 13.49 21.89 -14.76
N GLN A 173 12.61 22.56 -15.51
CA GLN A 173 11.18 22.61 -15.18
C GLN A 173 10.54 21.21 -15.21
N LYS A 174 10.83 20.39 -16.24
CA LYS A 174 10.36 19.01 -16.32
C LYS A 174 10.87 18.19 -15.13
N ASP A 175 12.16 18.29 -14.83
CA ASP A 175 12.79 17.57 -13.72
C ASP A 175 12.23 18.02 -12.36
N ARG A 176 11.89 19.31 -12.20
CA ARG A 176 11.22 19.84 -11.01
C ARG A 176 9.83 19.25 -10.83
N VAL A 177 9.01 19.25 -11.89
CA VAL A 177 7.65 18.67 -11.85
C VAL A 177 7.70 17.18 -11.54
N ARG A 178 8.61 16.44 -12.20
CA ARG A 178 8.83 15.02 -11.93
C ARG A 178 9.23 14.78 -10.47
N SER A 179 10.15 15.58 -9.94
CA SER A 179 10.59 15.48 -8.54
C SER A 179 9.46 15.79 -7.55
N GLU A 180 8.62 16.80 -7.82
CA GLU A 180 7.45 17.11 -6.98
C GLU A 180 6.42 15.98 -7.00
N HIS A 181 6.21 15.35 -8.15
CA HIS A 181 5.33 14.19 -8.26
C HIS A 181 5.88 12.98 -7.49
N ASP A 182 7.16 12.64 -7.70
CA ASP A 182 7.81 11.53 -7.01
C ASP A 182 7.78 11.73 -5.49
N TYR A 183 7.97 12.98 -5.02
CA TYR A 183 7.81 13.35 -3.61
C TYR A 183 6.39 13.08 -3.10
N LYS A 184 5.35 13.48 -3.85
CA LYS A 184 3.94 13.24 -3.47
C LYS A 184 3.62 11.75 -3.43
N VAL A 185 4.13 10.96 -4.38
CA VAL A 185 3.96 9.50 -4.41
C VAL A 185 4.62 8.87 -3.17
N ASN A 186 5.83 9.29 -2.83
CA ASN A 186 6.55 8.80 -1.66
C ASN A 186 5.78 9.13 -0.35
N LEU A 187 5.35 10.39 -0.19
CA LEU A 187 4.57 10.80 0.99
C LEU A 187 3.27 9.99 1.13
N LYS A 188 2.59 9.71 0.01
CA LYS A 188 1.39 8.87 0.00
C LYS A 188 1.72 7.44 0.42
N ALA A 189 2.78 6.85 -0.11
CA ALA A 189 3.23 5.51 0.28
C ALA A 189 3.58 5.44 1.78
N GLU A 190 4.25 6.46 2.32
CA GLU A 190 4.54 6.55 3.76
C GLU A 190 3.24 6.57 4.60
N LEU A 191 2.24 7.36 4.18
CA LEU A 191 0.95 7.42 4.87
C LEU A 191 0.20 6.09 4.81
N GLU A 192 0.17 5.43 3.66
CA GLU A 192 -0.46 4.12 3.49
C GLU A 192 0.21 3.06 4.38
N ILE A 193 1.54 3.05 4.46
CA ILE A 193 2.29 2.16 5.36
C ILE A 193 1.94 2.43 6.82
N ARG A 194 1.82 3.71 7.23
CA ARG A 194 1.44 4.10 8.59
C ARG A 194 0.02 3.62 8.93
N LEU A 195 -0.93 3.78 8.02
CA LEU A 195 -2.31 3.30 8.20
C LEU A 195 -2.39 1.77 8.27
N LEU A 196 -1.60 1.06 7.47
CA LEU A 196 -1.51 -0.40 7.55
C LEU A 196 -0.93 -0.85 8.89
N HIS A 197 0.11 -0.19 9.40
CA HIS A 197 0.66 -0.47 10.73
C HIS A 197 -0.40 -0.30 11.82
N GLU A 198 -1.14 0.82 11.82
CA GLU A 198 -2.18 1.07 12.82
C GLU A 198 -3.28 -0.02 12.79
N LYS A 199 -3.69 -0.46 11.60
CA LYS A 199 -4.63 -1.57 11.45
C LYS A 199 -4.08 -2.90 11.95
N ILE A 200 -2.81 -3.19 11.66
CA ILE A 200 -2.13 -4.40 12.14
C ILE A 200 -2.08 -4.39 13.68
N ASP A 201 -1.68 -3.28 14.28
CA ASP A 201 -1.63 -3.13 15.74
C ASP A 201 -3.01 -3.34 16.37
N HIS A 202 -4.06 -2.76 15.79
CA HIS A 202 -5.44 -2.97 16.24
C HIS A 202 -5.85 -4.45 16.15
N LEU A 203 -5.52 -5.14 15.05
CA LEU A 203 -5.80 -6.56 14.88
C LEU A 203 -5.04 -7.43 15.89
N ILE A 204 -3.77 -7.12 16.16
CA ILE A 204 -2.95 -7.84 17.15
C ILE A 204 -3.55 -7.68 18.55
N VAL A 205 -3.92 -6.46 18.95
CA VAL A 205 -4.57 -6.21 20.24
C VAL A 205 -5.88 -7.00 20.36
N HIS A 206 -6.69 -7.01 19.30
CA HIS A 206 -7.93 -7.78 19.28
C HIS A 206 -7.69 -9.29 19.40
N GLN A 207 -6.72 -9.84 18.67
CA GLN A 207 -6.35 -11.26 18.74
C GLN A 207 -5.82 -11.64 20.13
N ASN A 208 -4.97 -10.81 20.74
CA ASN A 208 -4.43 -11.04 22.08
C ASN A 208 -5.55 -11.08 23.14
N LYS A 209 -6.50 -10.15 23.08
CA LYS A 209 -7.66 -10.15 23.98
C LYS A 209 -8.48 -11.44 23.85
N ARG A 210 -8.69 -11.89 22.62
CA ARG A 210 -9.45 -13.13 22.35
C ARG A 210 -8.71 -14.38 22.84
N LEU A 211 -7.39 -14.42 22.72
CA LEU A 211 -6.56 -15.49 23.26
C LEU A 211 -6.70 -15.60 24.79
N LEU A 212 -6.70 -14.46 25.48
CA LEU A 212 -6.94 -14.40 26.93
C LEU A 212 -8.33 -14.94 27.30
N GLU A 213 -9.38 -14.58 26.56
CA GLU A 213 -10.74 -15.11 26.79
C GLU A 213 -10.79 -16.64 26.63
N ILE A 214 -10.07 -17.19 25.65
CA ILE A 214 -9.96 -18.66 25.46
C ILE A 214 -9.21 -19.30 26.61
N GLN A 215 -8.11 -18.71 27.08
CA GLN A 215 -7.34 -19.22 28.22
C GLN A 215 -8.18 -19.22 29.51
N GLU A 216 -8.94 -18.15 29.77
CA GLU A 216 -9.87 -18.10 30.90
C GLU A 216 -10.98 -19.15 30.82
N LEU A 217 -11.47 -19.46 29.61
CA LEU A 217 -12.41 -20.56 29.39
C LEU A 217 -11.80 -21.93 29.68
N GLN A 218 -10.55 -22.15 29.28
CA GLN A 218 -9.84 -23.40 29.55
C GLN A 218 -9.56 -23.59 31.04
N LEU A 219 -9.13 -22.54 31.75
CA LEU A 219 -8.90 -22.59 33.19
C LEU A 219 -10.19 -22.88 33.96
N ASP A 220 -11.30 -22.25 33.60
CA ASP A 220 -12.62 -22.54 34.20
C ASP A 220 -13.04 -24.00 33.99
N TYR A 221 -12.81 -24.55 32.79
CA TYR A 221 -13.10 -25.95 32.49
C TYR A 221 -12.22 -26.90 33.30
N LEU A 222 -10.92 -26.61 33.42
CA LEU A 222 -9.99 -27.40 34.24
C LEU A 222 -10.43 -27.40 35.71
N ASN A 223 -10.75 -26.23 36.28
CA ASN A 223 -11.21 -26.11 37.66
C ASN A 223 -12.48 -26.93 37.92
N GLN A 224 -13.42 -26.95 36.98
CA GLN A 224 -14.63 -27.78 37.07
C GLN A 224 -14.32 -29.29 37.05
N LEU A 225 -13.31 -29.73 36.29
CA LEU A 225 -12.86 -31.12 36.30
C LEU A 225 -12.21 -31.49 37.64
N THR A 226 -11.38 -30.60 38.20
CA THR A 226 -10.77 -30.82 39.53
C THR A 226 -11.85 -30.91 40.61
N GLU A 227 -12.82 -29.99 40.61
CA GLU A 227 -13.94 -30.04 41.56
C GLU A 227 -14.78 -31.33 41.43
N LYS A 228 -15.02 -31.82 40.22
CA LYS A 228 -15.76 -33.07 40.01
C LYS A 228 -14.96 -34.29 40.46
N LYS A 229 -13.63 -34.26 40.30
CA LYS A 229 -12.73 -35.32 40.77
C LYS A 229 -12.66 -35.38 42.30
N ASP A 230 -12.61 -34.22 42.96
CA ASP A 230 -12.59 -34.12 44.43
C ASP A 230 -13.93 -34.51 45.07
N LYS A 231 -15.06 -34.37 44.35
CA LYS A 231 -16.38 -34.85 44.81
C LYS A 231 -16.61 -36.35 44.58
N SER A 232 -15.85 -36.97 43.67
CA SER A 232 -15.97 -38.39 43.30
C SER A 232 -15.06 -39.31 44.13
N ASN A 233 -14.28 -38.75 45.07
CA ASN A 233 -13.30 -39.44 45.92
C ASN A 233 -13.70 -39.28 47.39
#